data_AF-A0A967RHD6-F1
#
_entry.id   AF-A0A967RHD6-F1
#
_cell.length_a   1.000
_cell.length_b   1.000
_cell.length_c   1.000
_cell.angle_alpha   90.00
_cell.angle_beta   90.00
_cell.angle_gamma   90.00
#
_symmetry.space_group_name_H-M   'P 1'
#
loop_
_entity.id
_entity.type
_entity.pdbx_description
1 polymer ?
#
loop_
_entity_poly.entity_id
_entity_poly.type
_entity_poly.pdbx_seq_one_letter_code
_entity_poly.pdbx_strand_id
1 'polypeptide(L)'
;MMQDTRYEVIAHTDGASRGNPGPAAAGFILTNPDGTQLQAKAFFLGRNTNNVAEYTGIVKALEAAIEKRAERIIVFSDSELLVRQINGEYKVKSEQIRPLFRQAVELLGRFENWKVQYVSREKNKEADKLVNQALNLGKDVAHSIDRPPEKIPYGKDKPVPKTQNKKPIRLGVLISGGGTTLMNILEYIKQGSLNAEVALVICSRSTVTGVERAKKAGLKVIIIRKKDSPDIDEFSRRIEEELVAADVELVVQGGWLCLWKIPARYEKRVMNIHPALLPSFGGQGMWGHHVHEAVLAAGCKVSGCTVHFCTNEYDKGPIIVQRACEVRSDDTPDILAARVFEQECIAYPQAIKLFAEGRLRVQDGKVVVIDS
;
A
#
# COMPACT_ATOMS: atom_id res chain seq x y z
N MET A 1 16.91 4.00 24.38
CA MET A 1 17.97 3.29 23.62
C MET A 1 17.59 3.36 22.16
N MET A 2 18.44 3.97 21.32
CA MET A 2 18.20 4.05 19.87
C MET A 2 18.20 2.62 19.31
N GLN A 3 17.14 2.22 18.61
CA GLN A 3 17.19 0.97 17.83
C GLN A 3 18.16 1.17 16.68
N ASP A 4 19.11 0.26 16.60
CA ASP A 4 20.21 0.31 15.66
C ASP A 4 19.69 -0.04 14.25
N THR A 5 19.65 0.94 13.36
CA THR A 5 19.25 0.75 11.95
C THR A 5 20.39 0.20 11.09
N ARG A 6 21.56 -0.10 11.68
CA ARG A 6 22.76 -0.55 10.96
C ARG A 6 22.66 -1.93 10.31
N TYR A 7 21.59 -2.69 10.54
CA TYR A 7 21.44 -4.08 10.07
C TYR A 7 20.15 -4.35 9.27
N GLU A 8 19.49 -3.30 8.76
CA GLU A 8 18.33 -3.45 7.87
C GLU A 8 18.74 -3.35 6.40
N VAL A 9 18.22 -4.25 5.56
CA VAL A 9 18.48 -4.27 4.12
C VAL A 9 17.16 -4.25 3.33
N ILE A 10 17.13 -3.47 2.26
CA ILE A 10 16.04 -3.47 1.29
C ILE A 10 16.52 -4.19 0.03
N ALA A 11 15.78 -5.19 -0.41
CA ALA A 11 16.03 -5.98 -1.60
C ALA A 11 14.96 -5.73 -2.65
N HIS A 12 15.36 -5.39 -3.87
CA HIS A 12 14.51 -5.45 -5.06
C HIS A 12 14.89 -6.68 -5.87
N THR A 13 13.94 -7.53 -6.22
CA THR A 13 14.19 -8.81 -6.88
C THR A 13 13.35 -8.94 -8.13
N ASP A 14 13.92 -9.54 -9.16
CA ASP A 14 13.23 -9.82 -10.42
C ASP A 14 13.69 -11.16 -11.01
N GLY A 15 12.87 -11.75 -11.87
CA GLY A 15 13.21 -12.91 -12.67
C GLY A 15 12.43 -12.97 -13.97
N ALA A 16 13.14 -13.15 -15.08
CA ALA A 16 12.56 -13.13 -16.41
C ALA A 16 12.96 -14.35 -17.24
N SER A 17 12.06 -14.78 -18.14
CA SER A 17 12.32 -15.85 -19.12
C SER A 17 11.83 -15.49 -20.53
N ARG A 18 12.69 -15.66 -21.54
CA ARG A 18 12.38 -15.40 -22.96
C ARG A 18 11.74 -16.63 -23.60
N GLY A 19 10.41 -16.65 -23.59
CA GLY A 19 9.62 -17.87 -23.84
C GLY A 19 9.53 -18.69 -22.55
N ASN A 20 8.39 -19.30 -22.26
CA ASN A 20 8.14 -19.90 -20.95
C ASN A 20 7.75 -21.39 -21.09
N PRO A 21 8.70 -22.34 -21.00
CA PRO A 21 10.12 -22.19 -20.61
C PRO A 21 11.04 -21.73 -21.75
N GLY A 22 12.14 -21.05 -21.38
CA GLY A 22 13.09 -20.42 -22.30
C GLY A 22 14.33 -19.90 -21.55
N PRO A 23 15.28 -19.23 -22.23
CA PRO A 23 16.43 -18.61 -21.58
C PRO A 23 15.96 -17.66 -20.46
N ALA A 24 16.45 -17.89 -19.25
CA ALA A 24 15.99 -17.21 -18.05
C ALA A 24 17.15 -16.61 -17.25
N ALA A 25 16.87 -15.53 -16.53
CA ALA A 25 17.79 -14.97 -15.55
C ALA A 25 17.02 -14.47 -14.33
N ALA A 26 17.72 -14.37 -13.20
CA ALA A 26 17.17 -13.84 -11.96
C ALA A 26 18.16 -12.86 -11.35
N GLY A 27 17.69 -11.88 -10.60
CA GLY A 27 18.56 -10.84 -10.08
C GLY A 27 17.98 -10.11 -8.89
N PHE A 28 18.88 -9.36 -8.23
CA PHE A 28 18.52 -8.53 -7.10
C PHE A 28 19.39 -7.29 -7.01
N ILE A 29 18.86 -6.28 -6.32
CA ILE A 29 19.56 -5.09 -5.85
C ILE A 29 19.32 -4.98 -4.35
N LEU A 30 20.40 -4.96 -3.56
CA LEU A 30 20.38 -4.68 -2.13
C LEU A 30 20.78 -3.25 -1.86
N THR A 31 20.06 -2.59 -0.96
CA THR A 31 20.31 -1.22 -0.50
C THR A 31 20.18 -1.13 1.02
N ASN A 32 20.87 -0.17 1.62
CA ASN A 32 20.55 0.33 2.95
C ASN A 32 19.26 1.16 2.90
N PRO A 33 18.62 1.42 4.07
CA PRO A 33 17.43 2.28 4.13
C PRO A 33 17.65 3.72 3.65
N ASP A 34 18.90 4.20 3.64
CA ASP A 34 19.28 5.51 3.09
C ASP A 34 19.40 5.52 1.54
N GLY A 35 19.15 4.39 0.89
CA GLY A 35 19.24 4.22 -0.56
C GLY A 35 20.64 3.86 -1.06
N THR A 36 21.64 3.77 -0.17
CA THR A 36 22.99 3.34 -0.55
C THR A 36 22.96 1.89 -1.03
N GLN A 37 23.27 1.66 -2.30
CA GLN A 37 23.36 0.31 -2.84
C GLN A 37 24.50 -0.46 -2.14
N LEU A 38 24.21 -1.67 -1.70
CA LEU A 38 25.16 -2.57 -1.06
C LEU A 38 25.72 -3.59 -2.06
N GLN A 39 24.87 -4.05 -2.97
CA GLN A 39 25.19 -5.07 -3.94
C GLN A 39 24.11 -5.14 -5.02
N ALA A 40 24.49 -5.39 -6.27
CA ALA A 40 23.56 -5.72 -7.32
C ALA A 40 24.13 -6.87 -8.16
N LYS A 41 23.37 -7.96 -8.31
CA LYS A 41 23.78 -9.15 -9.06
C LYS A 41 22.60 -9.72 -9.85
N ALA A 42 22.88 -10.24 -11.04
CA ALA A 42 21.98 -11.10 -11.79
C ALA A 42 22.70 -12.35 -12.28
N PHE A 43 21.95 -13.44 -12.40
CA PHE A 43 22.43 -14.78 -12.66
C PHE A 43 21.72 -15.33 -13.89
N PHE A 44 22.48 -15.81 -14.86
CA PHE A 44 21.90 -16.48 -16.02
C PHE A 44 21.60 -17.94 -15.66
N LEU A 45 20.34 -18.35 -15.82
CA LEU A 45 19.84 -19.64 -15.33
C LEU A 45 19.72 -20.70 -16.42
N GLY A 46 20.20 -20.43 -17.64
CA GLY A 46 19.94 -21.30 -18.78
C GLY A 46 18.44 -21.36 -19.10
N ARG A 47 17.90 -22.54 -19.39
CA ARG A 47 16.51 -22.70 -19.84
C ARG A 47 15.57 -23.03 -18.67
N ASN A 48 14.76 -22.07 -18.24
CA ASN A 48 13.85 -22.18 -17.10
C ASN A 48 12.53 -21.44 -17.31
N THR A 49 11.55 -21.62 -16.41
CA THR A 49 10.29 -20.88 -16.42
C THR A 49 10.42 -19.52 -15.73
N ASN A 50 9.52 -18.59 -16.04
CA ASN A 50 9.52 -17.26 -15.39
C ASN A 50 9.43 -17.39 -13.87
N ASN A 51 8.51 -18.21 -13.36
CA ASN A 51 8.30 -18.34 -11.91
C ASN A 51 9.50 -18.98 -11.19
N VAL A 52 10.24 -19.88 -11.86
CA VAL A 52 11.50 -20.41 -11.32
C VAL A 52 12.56 -19.31 -11.23
N ALA A 53 12.63 -18.43 -12.24
CA ALA A 53 13.53 -17.28 -12.21
C ALA A 53 13.17 -16.31 -11.07
N GLU A 54 11.91 -15.95 -10.92
CA GLU A 54 11.42 -15.06 -9.85
C GLU A 54 11.79 -15.60 -8.45
N TYR A 55 11.51 -16.88 -8.21
CA TYR A 55 11.86 -17.54 -6.95
C TYR A 55 13.36 -17.67 -6.73
N THR A 56 14.14 -17.83 -7.80
CA THR A 56 15.60 -17.81 -7.71
C THR A 56 16.10 -16.41 -7.32
N GLY A 57 15.45 -15.34 -7.81
CA GLY A 57 15.77 -13.94 -7.48
C GLY A 57 15.65 -13.66 -5.99
N ILE A 58 14.52 -14.03 -5.38
CA ILE A 58 14.34 -13.86 -3.92
C ILE A 58 15.30 -14.71 -3.10
N VAL A 59 15.56 -15.96 -3.47
CA VAL A 59 16.51 -16.82 -2.76
C VAL A 59 17.91 -16.19 -2.77
N LYS A 60 18.37 -15.72 -3.94
CA LYS A 60 19.69 -15.09 -4.09
C LYS A 60 19.80 -13.78 -3.32
N ALA A 61 18.73 -12.99 -3.26
CA ALA A 61 18.69 -11.77 -2.47
C ALA A 61 18.80 -12.04 -0.96
N LEU A 62 18.10 -13.07 -0.47
CA LEU A 62 18.13 -13.47 0.94
C LEU A 62 19.50 -14.01 1.36
N GLU A 63 20.11 -14.87 0.53
CA GLU A 63 21.48 -15.36 0.73
C GLU A 63 22.47 -14.18 0.86
N ALA A 64 22.39 -13.23 -0.07
CA ALA A 64 23.25 -12.05 -0.09
C ALA A 64 23.03 -11.13 1.13
N ALA A 65 21.79 -10.95 1.57
CA ALA A 65 21.49 -10.17 2.77
C ALA A 65 22.04 -10.82 4.05
N ILE A 66 21.99 -12.16 4.15
CA ILE A 66 22.60 -12.92 5.25
C ILE A 66 24.13 -12.76 5.25
N GLU A 67 24.78 -12.80 4.08
CA GLU A 67 26.23 -12.54 3.96
C GLU A 67 26.61 -11.14 4.46
N LYS A 68 25.71 -10.15 4.31
CA LYS A 68 25.87 -8.79 4.85
C LYS A 68 25.51 -8.66 6.33
N ARG A 69 25.17 -9.76 7.00
CA ARG A 69 24.77 -9.81 8.42
C ARG A 69 23.55 -8.92 8.69
N ALA A 70 22.63 -8.85 7.73
CA ALA A 70 21.37 -8.16 7.94
C ALA A 70 20.52 -8.93 8.96
N GLU A 71 20.02 -8.22 9.97
CA GLU A 71 19.09 -8.75 10.97
C GLU A 71 17.64 -8.57 10.51
N ARG A 72 17.39 -7.58 9.63
CA ARG A 72 16.06 -7.28 9.07
C ARG A 72 16.10 -7.12 7.56
N ILE A 73 15.05 -7.57 6.87
CA ILE A 73 14.95 -7.44 5.42
C ILE A 73 13.56 -7.05 4.92
N ILE A 74 13.50 -6.17 3.92
CA ILE A 74 12.29 -5.91 3.12
C ILE A 74 12.59 -6.29 1.68
N VAL A 75 11.84 -7.26 1.14
CA VAL A 75 11.95 -7.71 -0.24
C VAL A 75 10.78 -7.14 -1.05
N PHE A 76 11.11 -6.50 -2.16
CA PHE A 76 10.19 -6.01 -3.16
C PHE A 76 10.31 -6.85 -4.43
N SER A 77 9.19 -7.38 -4.92
CA SER A 77 9.09 -8.13 -6.18
C SER A 77 7.86 -7.69 -6.95
N ASP A 78 7.94 -7.65 -8.27
CA ASP A 78 6.80 -7.45 -9.17
C ASP A 78 6.10 -8.77 -9.57
N SER A 79 6.53 -9.90 -8.98
CA SER A 79 5.84 -11.18 -9.09
C SER A 79 4.80 -11.34 -8.01
N GLU A 80 3.56 -10.95 -8.31
CA GLU A 80 2.45 -11.07 -7.37
C GLU A 80 2.20 -12.53 -6.92
N LEU A 81 2.42 -13.50 -7.81
CA LEU A 81 2.32 -14.93 -7.48
C LEU A 81 3.31 -15.31 -6.38
N LEU A 82 4.59 -14.91 -6.52
CA LEU A 82 5.64 -15.18 -5.54
C LEU A 82 5.30 -14.52 -4.20
N VAL A 83 4.92 -13.24 -4.22
CA VAL A 83 4.59 -12.47 -3.00
C VAL A 83 3.43 -13.13 -2.25
N ARG A 84 2.33 -13.45 -2.95
CA ARG A 84 1.16 -14.10 -2.34
C ARG A 84 1.48 -15.50 -1.83
N GLN A 85 2.36 -16.25 -2.50
CA GLN A 85 2.76 -17.58 -2.02
C GLN A 85 3.66 -17.49 -0.78
N ILE A 86 4.68 -16.62 -0.76
CA ILE A 86 5.56 -16.42 0.39
C ILE A 86 4.78 -15.93 1.62
N ASN A 87 3.81 -15.04 1.43
CA ASN A 87 2.96 -14.55 2.51
C ASN A 87 1.87 -15.55 2.94
N GLY A 88 1.86 -16.76 2.37
CA GLY A 88 0.94 -17.84 2.75
C GLY A 88 -0.49 -17.68 2.23
N GLU A 89 -0.74 -16.71 1.35
CA GLU A 89 -2.05 -16.48 0.73
C GLU A 89 -2.35 -17.56 -0.30
N TYR A 90 -1.33 -17.99 -1.07
CA TYR A 90 -1.45 -19.00 -2.12
C TYR A 90 -0.61 -20.24 -1.86
N LYS A 91 -1.16 -21.41 -2.23
CA LYS A 91 -0.42 -22.69 -2.16
C LYS A 91 0.54 -22.84 -3.34
N VAL A 92 1.74 -23.36 -3.07
CA VAL A 92 2.70 -23.73 -4.12
C VAL A 92 2.38 -25.12 -4.66
N LYS A 93 1.78 -25.17 -5.86
CA LYS A 93 1.40 -26.43 -6.54
C LYS A 93 2.50 -26.97 -7.46
N SER A 94 3.38 -26.11 -7.98
CA SER A 94 4.43 -26.50 -8.93
C SER A 94 5.56 -27.27 -8.24
N GLU A 95 5.87 -28.47 -8.74
CA GLU A 95 6.99 -29.30 -8.25
C GLU A 95 8.35 -28.60 -8.44
N GLN A 96 8.51 -27.76 -9.46
CA GLN A 96 9.74 -27.01 -9.72
C GLN A 96 9.92 -25.83 -8.76
N ILE A 97 8.82 -25.22 -8.30
CA ILE A 97 8.86 -24.06 -7.39
C ILE A 97 8.99 -24.50 -5.94
N ARG A 98 8.41 -25.65 -5.56
CA ARG A 98 8.41 -26.14 -4.16
C ARG A 98 9.79 -26.14 -3.48
N PRO A 99 10.89 -26.59 -4.10
CA PRO A 99 12.22 -26.52 -3.50
C PRO A 99 12.65 -25.09 -3.21
N LEU A 100 12.50 -24.18 -4.18
CA LEU A 100 12.87 -22.77 -4.04
C LEU A 100 12.00 -22.03 -3.03
N PHE A 101 10.71 -22.34 -2.98
CA PHE A 101 9.80 -21.82 -1.96
C PHE A 101 10.22 -22.24 -0.55
N ARG A 102 10.53 -23.54 -0.35
CA ARG A 102 11.02 -24.03 0.95
C ARG A 102 12.32 -23.34 1.36
N GLN A 103 13.25 -23.20 0.42
CA GLN A 103 14.51 -22.51 0.65
C GLN A 103 14.29 -21.02 1.00
N ALA A 104 13.43 -20.30 0.27
CA ALA A 104 13.11 -18.91 0.55
C ALA A 104 12.49 -18.74 1.95
N VAL A 105 11.53 -19.60 2.33
CA VAL A 105 10.92 -19.58 3.67
C VAL A 105 11.94 -19.90 4.77
N GLU A 106 12.82 -20.88 4.56
CA GLU A 106 13.89 -21.20 5.51
C GLU A 106 14.84 -20.01 5.71
N LEU A 107 15.28 -19.36 4.61
CA LEU A 107 16.16 -18.20 4.67
C LEU A 107 15.49 -17.00 5.33
N LEU A 108 14.21 -16.74 5.04
CA LEU A 108 13.42 -15.69 5.71
C LEU A 108 13.36 -15.92 7.23
N GLY A 109 13.31 -17.19 7.67
CA GLY A 109 13.33 -17.56 9.09
C GLY A 109 14.64 -17.24 9.82
N ARG A 110 15.70 -16.80 9.11
CA ARG A 110 16.99 -16.40 9.71
C ARG A 110 17.06 -14.91 10.05
N PHE A 111 16.09 -14.11 9.61
CA PHE A 111 15.99 -12.68 9.95
C PHE A 111 15.09 -12.49 11.17
N GLU A 112 15.41 -11.52 12.02
CA GLU A 112 14.56 -11.14 13.17
C GLU A 112 13.21 -10.60 12.70
N ASN A 113 13.21 -9.89 11.56
CA ASN A 113 12.01 -9.38 10.92
C ASN A 113 12.19 -9.37 9.40
N TRP A 114 11.17 -9.81 8.68
CA TRP A 114 11.16 -9.80 7.23
C TRP A 114 9.80 -9.36 6.67
N LYS A 115 9.83 -8.75 5.49
CA LYS A 115 8.64 -8.45 4.68
C LYS A 115 8.90 -8.84 3.23
N VAL A 116 7.89 -9.40 2.56
CA VAL A 116 7.90 -9.59 1.12
C VAL A 116 6.68 -8.88 0.54
N GLN A 117 6.90 -7.89 -0.30
CA GLN A 117 5.88 -6.97 -0.78
C GLN A 117 5.88 -6.89 -2.31
N TYR A 118 4.67 -6.82 -2.86
CA TYR A 118 4.50 -6.57 -4.27
C TYR A 118 4.82 -5.10 -4.60
N VAL A 119 5.54 -4.88 -5.70
CA VAL A 119 5.74 -3.56 -6.30
C VAL A 119 5.41 -3.60 -7.78
N SER A 120 4.89 -2.51 -8.32
CA SER A 120 4.70 -2.38 -9.76
C SER A 120 6.03 -2.51 -10.51
N ARG A 121 6.02 -3.08 -11.71
CA ARG A 121 7.19 -3.15 -12.62
C ARG A 121 7.94 -1.82 -12.74
N GLU A 122 7.23 -0.70 -12.75
CA GLU A 122 7.86 0.62 -12.83
C GLU A 122 8.79 0.96 -11.66
N LYS A 123 8.47 0.44 -10.48
CA LYS A 123 9.27 0.58 -9.26
C LYS A 123 10.33 -0.52 -9.13
N ASN A 124 10.31 -1.52 -10.02
CA ASN A 124 11.29 -2.61 -10.08
C ASN A 124 12.23 -2.51 -11.30
N LYS A 125 12.21 -1.37 -12.02
CA LYS A 125 12.94 -1.17 -13.29
C LYS A 125 14.43 -1.49 -13.22
N GLU A 126 15.09 -1.17 -12.11
CA GLU A 126 16.54 -1.41 -11.99
C GLU A 126 16.86 -2.91 -11.84
N ALA A 127 16.02 -3.66 -11.10
CA ALA A 127 16.16 -5.11 -11.02
C ALA A 127 15.85 -5.77 -12.37
N ASP A 128 14.77 -5.35 -13.04
CA ASP A 128 14.42 -5.80 -14.39
C ASP A 128 15.52 -5.52 -15.42
N LYS A 129 16.11 -4.33 -15.39
CA LYS A 129 17.23 -3.97 -16.27
C LYS A 129 18.43 -4.88 -16.04
N LEU A 130 18.76 -5.17 -14.78
CA LEU A 130 19.89 -6.03 -14.41
C LEU A 130 19.67 -7.48 -14.86
N VAL A 131 18.45 -8.01 -14.70
CA VAL A 131 18.04 -9.33 -15.18
C VAL A 131 18.11 -9.41 -16.71
N ASN A 132 17.58 -8.40 -17.41
CA ASN A 132 17.64 -8.32 -18.86
C ASN A 132 19.08 -8.22 -19.39
N GLN A 133 19.99 -7.60 -18.64
CA GLN A 133 21.41 -7.58 -18.98
C GLN A 133 22.03 -8.98 -18.92
N ALA A 134 21.76 -9.75 -17.86
CA ALA A 134 22.22 -11.14 -17.76
C ALA A 134 21.63 -12.03 -18.88
N LEU A 135 20.35 -11.83 -19.22
CA LEU A 135 19.71 -12.52 -20.35
C LEU A 135 20.36 -12.21 -21.71
N ASN A 136 20.69 -10.94 -21.94
CA ASN A 136 21.33 -10.52 -23.19
C ASN A 136 22.76 -11.06 -23.32
N LEU A 137 23.50 -11.14 -22.21
CA LEU A 137 24.88 -11.61 -22.20
C LEU A 137 25.00 -13.13 -22.09
N GLY A 138 23.94 -13.82 -21.67
CA GLY A 138 23.96 -15.27 -21.42
C GLY A 138 24.91 -15.69 -20.29
N LYS A 139 25.19 -14.79 -19.35
CA LYS A 139 26.10 -15.01 -18.21
C LYS A 139 25.74 -14.12 -17.04
N ASP A 140 26.30 -14.44 -15.87
CA ASP A 140 26.12 -13.66 -14.65
C ASP A 140 26.70 -12.24 -14.77
N VAL A 141 26.07 -11.31 -14.06
CA VAL A 141 26.43 -9.89 -14.00
C VAL A 141 26.50 -9.47 -12.54
N ALA A 142 27.56 -8.76 -12.18
CA ALA A 142 27.71 -8.15 -10.86
C ALA A 142 28.16 -6.70 -11.00
N HIS A 143 27.56 -5.80 -10.22
CA HIS A 143 28.04 -4.44 -10.05
C HIS A 143 28.54 -4.26 -8.62
N SER A 144 29.86 -4.09 -8.47
CA SER A 144 30.50 -3.66 -7.22
C SER A 144 30.71 -2.15 -7.24
N ILE A 145 30.50 -1.50 -6.09
CA ILE A 145 30.77 -0.07 -5.93
C ILE A 145 32.22 0.08 -5.49
N ASP A 146 33.10 0.45 -6.41
CA ASP A 146 34.40 1.06 -6.13
C ASP A 146 34.37 2.51 -6.66
N ARG A 147 33.60 3.38 -5.98
CA ARG A 147 33.79 4.83 -6.05
C ARG A 147 32.94 5.54 -4.98
N PRO A 148 33.52 6.48 -4.21
CA PRO A 148 32.72 7.40 -3.41
C PRO A 148 31.98 8.36 -4.36
N PRO A 149 30.70 8.66 -4.12
CA PRO A 149 29.90 9.41 -5.08
C PRO A 149 30.30 10.89 -5.11
N GLU A 150 30.38 11.43 -6.34
CA GLU A 150 30.48 12.86 -6.63
C GLU A 150 29.24 13.60 -6.11
N LYS A 151 29.47 14.78 -5.53
CA LYS A 151 28.45 15.70 -5.04
C LYS A 151 27.65 16.28 -6.19
N ILE A 152 26.41 15.83 -6.34
CA ILE A 152 25.35 16.61 -7.00
C ILE A 152 24.72 17.50 -5.91
N PRO A 153 24.57 18.82 -6.11
CA PRO A 153 24.13 19.74 -5.08
C PRO A 153 22.64 19.53 -4.80
N TYR A 154 22.32 18.60 -3.90
CA TYR A 154 21.06 18.65 -3.17
C TYR A 154 21.11 19.87 -2.26
N GLY A 155 20.21 20.81 -2.54
CA GLY A 155 20.06 22.05 -1.79
C GLY A 155 19.95 21.76 -0.30
N LYS A 156 20.80 22.46 0.46
CA LYS A 156 20.83 22.64 1.91
C LYS A 156 19.76 21.84 2.66
N ASP A 157 20.24 20.90 3.48
CA ASP A 157 19.50 20.21 4.53
C ASP A 157 18.32 21.02 5.05
N LYS A 158 17.10 20.56 4.77
CA LYS A 158 16.12 20.50 5.84
C LYS A 158 16.22 19.08 6.40
N PRO A 159 16.49 18.90 7.70
CA PRO A 159 16.40 17.58 8.31
C PRO A 159 15.03 16.99 7.95
N VAL A 160 14.94 15.68 7.67
CA VAL A 160 13.66 14.97 7.86
C VAL A 160 13.19 15.43 9.23
N PRO A 161 12.05 16.14 9.36
CA PRO A 161 11.63 16.54 10.67
C PRO A 161 11.52 15.24 11.46
N LYS A 162 12.37 15.07 12.48
CA LYS A 162 11.92 14.37 13.67
C LYS A 162 10.59 15.03 13.92
N THR A 163 9.49 14.32 13.69
CA THR A 163 8.18 14.84 14.07
C THR A 163 8.40 15.30 15.49
N GLN A 164 8.28 16.61 15.71
CA GLN A 164 8.20 17.16 17.06
C GLN A 164 7.27 16.23 17.83
N ASN A 165 7.58 15.90 19.08
CA ASN A 165 6.80 15.05 20.00
C ASN A 165 5.29 15.38 19.99
N LYS A 166 4.61 15.10 18.87
CA LYS A 166 3.20 15.32 18.59
C LYS A 166 2.63 13.93 18.69
N LYS A 167 1.75 13.78 19.67
CA LYS A 167 0.97 12.57 19.91
C LYS A 167 0.38 12.09 18.56
N PRO A 168 0.40 10.78 18.27
CA PRO A 168 -0.25 10.24 17.09
C PRO A 168 -1.72 10.67 17.05
N ILE A 169 -2.21 11.05 15.86
CA ILE A 169 -3.63 11.37 15.72
C ILE A 169 -4.51 10.13 15.89
N ARG A 170 -5.63 10.28 16.59
CA ARG A 170 -6.58 9.18 16.84
C ARG A 170 -7.58 9.03 15.71
N LEU A 171 -7.52 7.91 15.00
CA LEU A 171 -8.39 7.58 13.87
C LEU A 171 -9.58 6.71 14.31
N GLY A 172 -10.77 7.05 13.81
CA GLY A 172 -11.94 6.17 13.81
C GLY A 172 -12.19 5.67 12.39
N VAL A 173 -12.06 4.37 12.15
CA VAL A 173 -12.17 3.79 10.81
C VAL A 173 -13.53 3.13 10.62
N LEU A 174 -14.29 3.60 9.62
CA LEU A 174 -15.61 3.10 9.27
C LEU A 174 -15.51 2.17 8.07
N ILE A 175 -16.01 0.93 8.19
CA ILE A 175 -15.96 -0.09 7.14
C ILE A 175 -17.33 -0.76 6.92
N SER A 176 -17.55 -1.33 5.73
CA SER A 176 -18.74 -2.16 5.44
C SER A 176 -18.40 -3.49 4.75
N GLY A 177 -17.13 -3.77 4.47
CA GLY A 177 -16.71 -4.89 3.66
C GLY A 177 -15.34 -5.46 4.04
N GLY A 178 -14.46 -5.62 3.06
CA GLY A 178 -13.20 -6.36 3.21
C GLY A 178 -12.12 -5.72 4.08
N GLY A 179 -12.20 -4.42 4.36
CA GLY A 179 -11.24 -3.71 5.22
C GLY A 179 -9.83 -3.63 4.65
N THR A 180 -9.63 -3.73 3.33
CA THR A 180 -8.31 -3.61 2.68
C THR A 180 -7.69 -2.23 2.91
N THR A 181 -8.49 -1.16 2.84
CA THR A 181 -8.07 0.21 3.17
C THR A 181 -7.58 0.34 4.62
N LEU A 182 -8.28 -0.28 5.58
CA LEU A 182 -7.86 -0.31 6.99
C LEU A 182 -6.49 -0.97 7.12
N MET A 183 -6.28 -2.13 6.49
CA MET A 183 -4.99 -2.83 6.54
C MET A 183 -3.85 -2.00 5.95
N ASN A 184 -4.11 -1.29 4.84
CA ASN A 184 -3.13 -0.39 4.26
C ASN A 184 -2.74 0.75 5.23
N ILE A 185 -3.72 1.38 5.90
CA ILE A 185 -3.45 2.44 6.88
C ILE A 185 -2.63 1.91 8.07
N LEU A 186 -2.97 0.73 8.60
CA LEU A 186 -2.22 0.10 9.69
C LEU A 186 -0.76 -0.17 9.31
N GLU A 187 -0.51 -0.53 8.05
CA GLU A 187 0.84 -0.77 7.57
C GLU A 187 1.66 0.53 7.53
N TYR A 188 1.09 1.64 7.06
CA TYR A 188 1.77 2.96 7.11
C TYR A 188 2.06 3.42 8.56
N ILE A 189 1.15 3.14 9.49
CA ILE A 189 1.35 3.40 10.93
C ILE A 189 2.49 2.54 11.47
N LYS A 190 2.45 1.23 11.22
CA LYS A 190 3.46 0.27 11.68
C LYS A 190 4.86 0.61 11.15
N GLN A 191 4.95 1.15 9.94
CA GLN A 191 6.20 1.60 9.33
C GLN A 191 6.68 2.97 9.84
N GLY A 192 5.91 3.66 10.69
CA GLY A 192 6.24 5.00 11.17
C GLY A 192 6.09 6.11 10.12
N SER A 193 5.60 5.79 8.92
CA SER A 193 5.38 6.75 7.82
C SER A 193 4.12 7.59 8.02
N LEU A 194 3.23 7.17 8.92
CA LEU A 194 2.02 7.87 9.32
C LEU A 194 1.95 7.96 10.85
N ASN A 195 2.07 9.17 11.40
CA ASN A 195 1.97 9.43 12.84
C ASN A 195 0.50 9.44 13.31
N ALA A 196 -0.12 8.26 13.30
CA ALA A 196 -1.52 8.05 13.68
C ALA A 196 -1.68 6.73 14.46
N GLU A 197 -2.80 6.59 15.16
CA GLU A 197 -3.24 5.34 15.76
C GLU A 197 -4.71 5.07 15.41
N VAL A 198 -5.09 3.81 15.23
CA VAL A 198 -6.50 3.44 15.04
C VAL A 198 -7.13 3.16 16.40
N ALA A 199 -7.90 4.12 16.90
CA ALA A 199 -8.55 4.04 18.20
C ALA A 199 -9.79 3.14 18.19
N LEU A 200 -10.51 3.11 17.06
CA LEU A 200 -11.77 2.40 16.92
C LEU A 200 -12.03 2.00 15.46
N VAL A 201 -12.60 0.82 15.25
CA VAL A 201 -13.20 0.42 13.98
C VAL A 201 -14.72 0.25 14.17
N ILE A 202 -15.51 0.94 13.36
CA ILE A 202 -16.97 0.75 13.30
C ILE A 202 -17.31 0.02 12.00
N CYS A 203 -18.07 -1.07 12.10
CA CYS A 203 -18.51 -1.82 10.93
C CYS A 203 -20.04 -1.83 10.82
N SER A 204 -20.58 -1.55 9.63
CA SER A 204 -22.03 -1.60 9.38
C SER A 204 -22.58 -2.99 9.11
N ARG A 205 -21.71 -4.02 9.08
CA ARG A 205 -22.07 -5.42 8.84
C ARG A 205 -21.39 -6.33 9.87
N SER A 206 -22.14 -7.30 10.40
CA SER A 206 -21.67 -8.19 11.46
C SER A 206 -20.70 -9.29 10.98
N THR A 207 -20.82 -9.71 9.72
CA THR A 207 -20.11 -10.87 9.17
C THR A 207 -19.42 -10.49 7.85
N VAL A 208 -18.28 -9.81 7.96
CA VAL A 208 -17.42 -9.45 6.83
C VAL A 208 -15.96 -9.61 7.21
N THR A 209 -15.12 -9.92 6.22
CA THR A 209 -13.68 -10.18 6.43
C THR A 209 -12.94 -8.99 7.05
N GLY A 210 -13.41 -7.75 6.87
CA GLY A 210 -12.85 -6.57 7.52
C GLY A 210 -12.95 -6.60 9.05
N VAL A 211 -14.01 -7.17 9.62
CA VAL A 211 -14.16 -7.33 11.08
C VAL A 211 -13.12 -8.29 11.63
N GLU A 212 -12.92 -9.43 10.96
CA GLU A 212 -11.92 -10.42 11.36
C GLU A 212 -10.50 -9.85 11.27
N ARG A 213 -10.19 -9.13 10.19
CA ARG A 213 -8.90 -8.45 10.00
C ARG A 213 -8.62 -7.44 11.10
N ALA A 214 -9.60 -6.59 11.43
CA ALA A 214 -9.47 -5.60 12.49
C ALA A 214 -9.24 -6.25 13.87
N LYS A 215 -10.01 -7.29 14.22
CA LYS A 215 -9.82 -8.04 15.46
C LYS A 215 -8.45 -8.73 15.54
N LYS A 216 -8.01 -9.37 14.44
CA LYS A 216 -6.67 -10.00 14.35
C LYS A 216 -5.54 -8.99 14.50
N ALA A 217 -5.76 -7.74 14.09
CA ALA A 217 -4.84 -6.63 14.32
C ALA A 217 -4.91 -6.03 15.73
N GLY A 218 -5.70 -6.61 16.64
CA GLY A 218 -5.84 -6.15 18.03
C GLY A 218 -6.71 -4.91 18.21
N LEU A 219 -7.50 -4.52 17.20
CA LEU A 219 -8.31 -3.30 17.25
C LEU A 219 -9.65 -3.53 17.95
N LYS A 220 -10.14 -2.50 18.67
CA LYS A 220 -11.52 -2.45 19.14
C LYS A 220 -12.45 -2.33 17.93
N VAL A 221 -13.37 -3.29 17.78
CA VAL A 221 -14.37 -3.32 16.70
C VAL A 221 -15.78 -3.23 17.29
N ILE A 222 -16.55 -2.25 16.83
CA ILE A 222 -17.96 -2.08 17.18
C ILE A 222 -18.83 -2.28 15.94
N ILE A 223 -19.92 -3.03 16.09
CA ILE A 223 -20.86 -3.31 15.01
C ILE A 223 -22.09 -2.42 15.19
N ILE A 224 -22.34 -1.53 14.22
CA ILE A 224 -23.53 -0.66 14.19
C ILE A 224 -24.19 -0.83 12.84
N ARG A 225 -25.23 -1.67 12.74
CA ARG A 225 -25.92 -1.94 11.48
C ARG A 225 -27.07 -0.95 11.31
N LYS A 226 -27.21 -0.37 10.11
CA LYS A 226 -28.30 0.57 9.79
C LYS A 226 -29.69 -0.03 10.07
N LYS A 227 -29.88 -1.32 9.82
CA LYS A 227 -31.15 -2.03 10.05
C LYS A 227 -31.53 -2.18 11.53
N ASP A 228 -30.59 -1.97 12.44
CA ASP A 228 -30.82 -2.05 13.89
C ASP A 228 -31.18 -0.68 14.48
N SER A 229 -31.37 0.34 13.64
CA SER A 229 -31.77 1.69 14.02
C SER A 229 -33.10 2.05 13.35
N PRO A 230 -34.02 2.74 14.07
CA PRO A 230 -35.33 3.12 13.53
C PRO A 230 -35.23 4.11 12.37
N ASP A 231 -34.23 5.00 12.40
CA ASP A 231 -34.00 6.03 11.40
C ASP A 231 -32.50 6.38 11.26
N ILE A 232 -32.21 7.32 10.37
CA ILE A 232 -30.85 7.80 10.13
C ILE A 232 -30.28 8.60 11.30
N ASP A 233 -31.13 9.29 12.08
CA ASP A 233 -30.69 10.12 13.20
C ASP A 233 -30.15 9.24 14.32
N GLU A 234 -30.89 8.20 14.71
CA GLU A 234 -30.45 7.21 15.69
C GLU A 234 -29.23 6.41 15.19
N PHE A 235 -29.19 6.05 13.91
CA PHE A 235 -28.02 5.40 13.32
C PHE A 235 -26.76 6.28 13.44
N SER A 236 -26.89 7.57 13.15
CA SER A 236 -25.78 8.53 13.18
C SER A 236 -25.34 8.84 14.60
N ARG A 237 -26.29 8.98 15.53
CA ARG A 237 -26.05 9.20 16.96
C ARG A 237 -25.21 8.09 17.57
N ARG A 238 -25.55 6.82 17.30
CA ARG A 238 -24.78 5.65 17.80
C ARG A 238 -23.35 5.63 17.27
N ILE A 239 -23.14 6.06 16.02
CA ILE A 239 -21.79 6.19 15.45
C ILE A 239 -21.03 7.30 16.18
N GLU A 240 -21.64 8.47 16.36
CA GLU A 240 -21.03 9.60 17.07
C GLU A 240 -20.64 9.22 18.50
N GLU A 241 -21.51 8.55 19.27
CA GLU A 241 -21.21 8.15 20.65
C GLU A 241 -19.93 7.33 20.76
N GLU A 242 -19.75 6.34 19.89
CA GLU A 242 -18.55 5.49 19.91
C GLU A 242 -17.30 6.24 19.47
N LEU A 243 -17.42 7.12 18.46
CA LEU A 243 -16.31 7.96 18.02
C LEU A 243 -15.85 8.92 19.13
N VAL A 244 -16.80 9.52 19.83
CA VAL A 244 -16.53 10.43 20.96
C VAL A 244 -15.96 9.69 22.15
N ALA A 245 -16.52 8.53 22.51
CA ALA A 245 -16.01 7.70 23.60
C ALA A 245 -14.59 7.19 23.34
N ALA A 246 -14.21 7.02 22.08
CA ALA A 246 -12.86 6.63 21.66
C ALA A 246 -11.88 7.80 21.48
N ASP A 247 -12.32 9.05 21.72
CA ASP A 247 -11.54 10.28 21.50
C ASP A 247 -11.00 10.35 20.07
N VAL A 248 -11.85 10.07 19.08
CA VAL A 248 -11.47 10.12 17.65
C VAL A 248 -11.35 11.57 17.19
N GLU A 249 -10.22 11.89 16.58
CA GLU A 249 -9.90 13.22 16.03
C GLU A 249 -10.18 13.33 14.52
N LEU A 250 -10.06 12.20 13.80
CA LEU A 250 -10.34 12.07 12.38
C LEU A 250 -11.06 10.75 12.07
N VAL A 251 -12.19 10.85 11.40
CA VAL A 251 -12.94 9.69 10.89
C VAL A 251 -12.51 9.37 9.47
N VAL A 252 -12.25 8.09 9.20
CA VAL A 252 -11.77 7.58 7.91
C VAL A 252 -12.77 6.54 7.41
N GLN A 253 -13.47 6.84 6.31
CA GLN A 253 -14.37 5.90 5.65
C GLN A 253 -13.57 5.04 4.66
N GLY A 254 -13.42 3.75 4.96
CA GLY A 254 -12.71 2.76 4.14
C GLY A 254 -13.68 1.71 3.59
N GLY A 255 -14.32 2.02 2.46
CA GLY A 255 -15.39 1.19 1.91
C GLY A 255 -16.64 1.18 2.81
N TRP A 256 -16.99 2.35 3.35
CA TRP A 256 -18.22 2.56 4.12
C TRP A 256 -19.39 2.82 3.16
N LEU A 257 -20.47 2.04 3.28
CA LEU A 257 -21.56 2.02 2.31
C LEU A 257 -22.89 2.59 2.85
N CYS A 258 -22.88 3.28 3.98
CA CYS A 258 -24.09 3.79 4.60
C CYS A 258 -24.05 5.32 4.73
N LEU A 259 -25.09 6.02 4.29
CA LEU A 259 -25.25 7.41 4.69
C LEU A 259 -25.43 7.49 6.22
N TRP A 260 -24.69 8.39 6.84
CA TRP A 260 -24.88 8.84 8.21
C TRP A 260 -24.74 10.36 8.21
N LYS A 261 -25.46 11.03 9.11
CA LYS A 261 -25.37 12.47 9.29
C LYS A 261 -24.10 12.77 10.07
N ILE A 262 -23.20 13.52 9.45
CA ILE A 262 -21.96 13.96 10.10
C ILE A 262 -22.32 15.03 11.12
N PRO A 263 -22.06 14.82 12.42
CA PRO A 263 -22.36 15.81 13.44
C PRO A 263 -21.40 16.99 13.33
N ALA A 264 -21.82 18.16 13.81
CA ALA A 264 -21.05 19.41 13.69
C ALA A 264 -19.61 19.30 14.21
N ARG A 265 -19.37 18.52 15.28
CA ARG A 265 -18.03 18.29 15.83
C ARG A 265 -17.06 17.59 14.86
N TYR A 266 -17.59 16.83 13.91
CA TYR A 266 -16.82 16.12 12.90
C TYR A 266 -16.85 16.81 11.53
N GLU A 267 -17.38 18.03 11.45
CA GLU A 267 -17.27 18.83 10.22
C GLU A 267 -15.79 19.01 9.85
N LYS A 268 -15.42 18.71 8.61
CA LYS A 268 -14.01 18.71 8.12
C LYS A 268 -13.09 17.76 8.89
N ARG A 269 -13.66 16.74 9.53
CA ARG A 269 -12.95 15.65 10.24
C ARG A 269 -13.49 14.27 9.89
N VAL A 270 -14.15 14.17 8.74
CA VAL A 270 -14.51 12.89 8.12
C VAL A 270 -13.93 12.90 6.71
N MET A 271 -13.15 11.89 6.37
CA MET A 271 -12.64 11.68 5.02
C MET A 271 -13.27 10.44 4.41
N ASN A 272 -13.42 10.46 3.09
CA ASN A 272 -13.72 9.31 2.28
C ASN A 272 -12.73 9.22 1.13
N ILE A 273 -12.55 8.00 0.63
CA ILE A 273 -11.88 7.75 -0.64
C ILE A 273 -12.89 7.20 -1.65
N HIS A 274 -12.93 7.84 -2.81
CA HIS A 274 -13.82 7.49 -3.90
C HIS A 274 -13.01 6.97 -5.10
N PRO A 275 -13.37 5.82 -5.71
CA PRO A 275 -12.60 5.18 -6.79
C PRO A 275 -12.79 5.84 -8.18
N ALA A 276 -12.88 7.17 -8.22
CA ALA A 276 -12.85 7.98 -9.43
C ALA A 276 -12.21 9.35 -9.18
N LEU A 277 -11.91 10.07 -10.27
CA LEU A 277 -11.50 11.47 -10.24
C LEU A 277 -12.76 12.36 -10.12
N LEU A 278 -13.17 12.68 -8.89
CA LEU A 278 -14.30 13.57 -8.64
C LEU A 278 -14.08 14.95 -9.31
N PRO A 279 -15.14 15.59 -9.83
CA PRO A 279 -16.56 15.25 -9.64
C PRO A 279 -17.10 14.13 -10.55
N SER A 280 -16.28 13.56 -11.44
CA SER A 280 -16.72 12.49 -12.35
C SER A 280 -17.01 11.19 -11.59
N PHE A 281 -18.08 10.51 -12.02
CA PHE A 281 -18.51 9.21 -11.50
C PHE A 281 -18.66 9.18 -9.97
N GLY A 282 -19.04 10.29 -9.33
CA GLY A 282 -19.39 10.38 -7.91
C GLY A 282 -20.90 10.45 -7.70
N GLY A 283 -21.32 10.36 -6.45
CA GLY A 283 -22.71 10.51 -6.03
C GLY A 283 -23.42 9.19 -5.76
N GLN A 284 -24.74 9.27 -5.54
CA GLN A 284 -25.53 8.10 -5.17
C GLN A 284 -25.47 7.00 -6.24
N GLY A 285 -25.17 5.78 -5.82
CA GLY A 285 -25.06 4.61 -6.70
C GLY A 285 -23.67 4.39 -7.29
N MET A 286 -22.77 5.36 -7.18
CA MET A 286 -21.38 5.24 -7.63
C MET A 286 -20.50 4.71 -6.51
N TRP A 287 -20.50 3.40 -6.28
CA TRP A 287 -19.63 2.77 -5.28
C TRP A 287 -19.15 1.40 -5.75
N GLY A 288 -17.96 1.01 -5.30
CA GLY A 288 -17.37 -0.29 -5.65
C GLY A 288 -17.27 -0.50 -7.17
N HIS A 289 -17.68 -1.69 -7.63
CA HIS A 289 -17.54 -2.10 -9.03
C HIS A 289 -18.34 -1.21 -10.00
N HIS A 290 -19.46 -0.62 -9.58
CA HIS A 290 -20.29 0.26 -10.40
C HIS A 290 -19.54 1.48 -10.95
N VAL A 291 -18.54 1.97 -10.22
CA VAL A 291 -17.72 3.10 -10.67
C VAL A 291 -16.85 2.67 -11.85
N HIS A 292 -16.19 1.53 -11.75
CA HIS A 292 -15.31 1.02 -12.80
C HIS A 292 -16.10 0.59 -14.05
N GLU A 293 -17.29 0.00 -13.87
CA GLU A 293 -18.22 -0.29 -14.97
C GLU A 293 -18.60 0.99 -15.71
N ALA A 294 -18.98 2.04 -14.98
CA ALA A 294 -19.36 3.32 -15.57
C ALA A 294 -18.20 4.02 -16.30
N VAL A 295 -16.99 3.97 -15.73
CA VAL A 295 -15.76 4.52 -16.36
C VAL A 295 -15.46 3.81 -17.68
N LEU A 296 -15.54 2.48 -17.71
CA LEU A 296 -15.30 1.70 -18.93
C LEU A 296 -16.41 1.90 -19.96
N ALA A 297 -17.68 1.92 -19.54
CA ALA A 297 -18.82 2.17 -20.43
C ALA A 297 -18.76 3.55 -21.08
N ALA A 298 -18.23 4.56 -20.37
CA ALA A 298 -18.01 5.90 -20.90
C ALA A 298 -16.80 5.99 -21.86
N GLY A 299 -16.01 4.91 -22.02
CA GLY A 299 -14.84 4.88 -22.90
C GLY A 299 -13.65 5.71 -22.38
N CYS A 300 -13.60 6.00 -21.08
CA CYS A 300 -12.53 6.79 -20.48
C CYS A 300 -11.15 6.17 -20.73
N LYS A 301 -10.13 7.02 -20.85
CA LYS A 301 -8.70 6.63 -20.97
C LYS A 301 -7.90 6.88 -19.71
N VAL A 302 -8.50 7.59 -18.76
CA VAL A 302 -7.92 7.92 -17.46
C VAL A 302 -8.99 7.70 -16.40
N SER A 303 -8.60 7.09 -15.29
CA SER A 303 -9.37 6.94 -14.07
C SER A 303 -8.49 7.34 -12.89
N GLY A 304 -8.89 7.02 -11.67
CA GLY A 304 -8.12 7.32 -10.47
C GLY A 304 -8.94 7.21 -9.21
N CYS A 305 -8.44 7.82 -8.14
CA CYS A 305 -9.15 7.95 -6.88
C CYS A 305 -9.07 9.38 -6.34
N THR A 306 -10.05 9.73 -5.52
CA THR A 306 -10.14 11.03 -4.87
C THR A 306 -10.37 10.85 -3.37
N VAL A 307 -9.50 11.45 -2.57
CA VAL A 307 -9.73 11.62 -1.12
C VAL A 307 -10.28 13.00 -0.89
N HIS A 308 -11.39 13.10 -0.18
CA HIS A 308 -12.07 14.36 0.09
C HIS A 308 -12.62 14.37 1.52
N PHE A 309 -12.87 15.56 2.06
CA PHE A 309 -13.70 15.68 3.26
C PHE A 309 -15.14 15.31 2.92
N CYS A 310 -15.83 14.61 3.82
CA CYS A 310 -17.23 14.28 3.64
C CYS A 310 -18.13 15.44 4.05
N THR A 311 -19.28 15.50 3.38
CA THR A 311 -20.43 16.33 3.78
C THR A 311 -21.64 15.40 3.94
N ASN A 312 -22.82 15.95 4.23
CA ASN A 312 -24.06 15.18 4.23
C ASN A 312 -24.59 14.88 2.81
N GLU A 313 -23.85 15.29 1.78
CA GLU A 313 -24.10 14.95 0.38
C GLU A 313 -22.98 14.04 -0.15
N TYR A 314 -23.36 13.01 -0.92
CA TYR A 314 -22.42 12.03 -1.48
C TYR A 314 -21.39 12.70 -2.39
N ASP A 315 -20.11 12.53 -2.06
CA ASP A 315 -18.96 12.89 -2.90
C ASP A 315 -18.92 14.36 -3.35
N LYS A 316 -19.53 15.27 -2.58
CA LYS A 316 -19.56 16.72 -2.84
C LYS A 316 -18.62 17.55 -1.98
N GLY A 317 -17.87 16.93 -1.09
CA GLY A 317 -17.03 17.69 -0.18
C GLY A 317 -15.68 18.13 -0.78
N PRO A 318 -14.96 19.02 -0.09
CA PRO A 318 -13.68 19.57 -0.54
C PRO A 318 -12.64 18.47 -0.80
N ILE A 319 -12.07 18.45 -2.01
CA ILE A 319 -11.06 17.48 -2.45
C ILE A 319 -9.71 17.77 -1.78
N ILE A 320 -9.05 16.74 -1.24
CA ILE A 320 -7.76 16.82 -0.56
C ILE A 320 -6.63 16.28 -1.45
N VAL A 321 -6.80 15.06 -1.97
CA VAL A 321 -5.80 14.38 -2.81
C VAL A 321 -6.51 13.70 -3.97
N GLN A 322 -5.94 13.79 -5.17
CA GLN A 322 -6.34 12.98 -6.32
C GLN A 322 -5.12 12.26 -6.88
N ARG A 323 -5.32 11.04 -7.35
CA ARG A 323 -4.31 10.26 -8.05
C ARG A 323 -4.94 9.59 -9.26
N ALA A 324 -4.29 9.71 -10.41
CA ALA A 324 -4.78 9.16 -11.67
C ALA A 324 -4.08 7.85 -12.03
N CYS A 325 -4.74 7.03 -12.85
CA CYS A 325 -4.16 5.88 -13.53
C CYS A 325 -4.77 5.73 -14.94
N GLU A 326 -4.05 5.03 -15.81
CA GLU A 326 -4.49 4.73 -17.16
C GLU A 326 -5.66 3.73 -17.16
N VAL A 327 -6.61 3.92 -18.08
CA VAL A 327 -7.62 2.91 -18.45
C VAL A 327 -7.19 2.28 -19.78
N ARG A 328 -6.95 0.97 -19.76
CA ARG A 328 -6.45 0.20 -20.90
C ARG A 328 -7.59 -0.39 -21.71
N SER A 329 -7.32 -0.68 -22.98
CA SER A 329 -8.32 -1.21 -23.91
C SER A 329 -8.86 -2.59 -23.53
N ASP A 330 -8.08 -3.36 -22.78
CA ASP A 330 -8.39 -4.72 -22.32
C ASP A 330 -8.83 -4.77 -20.85
N ASP A 331 -9.06 -3.61 -20.21
CA ASP A 331 -9.52 -3.57 -18.83
C ASP A 331 -10.92 -4.17 -18.69
N THR A 332 -11.06 -5.12 -17.77
CA THR A 332 -12.33 -5.41 -17.10
C THR A 332 -12.49 -4.48 -15.90
N PRO A 333 -13.70 -4.32 -15.33
CA PRO A 333 -13.84 -3.42 -14.19
C PRO A 333 -13.08 -3.91 -12.95
N ASP A 334 -12.80 -5.22 -12.81
CA ASP A 334 -11.93 -5.75 -11.75
C ASP A 334 -10.44 -5.38 -11.96
N ILE A 335 -9.95 -5.43 -13.20
CA ILE A 335 -8.57 -5.03 -13.53
C ILE A 335 -8.39 -3.53 -13.26
N LEU A 336 -9.35 -2.71 -13.71
CA LEU A 336 -9.35 -1.28 -13.44
C LEU A 336 -9.46 -1.00 -11.93
N ALA A 337 -10.32 -1.73 -11.20
CA ALA A 337 -10.46 -1.61 -9.76
C ALA A 337 -9.15 -1.87 -9.03
N ALA A 338 -8.42 -2.92 -9.39
CA ALA A 338 -7.12 -3.22 -8.80
C ALA A 338 -6.12 -2.06 -9.01
N ARG A 339 -6.06 -1.49 -10.23
CA ARG A 339 -5.18 -0.37 -10.55
C ARG A 339 -5.57 0.93 -9.85
N VAL A 340 -6.87 1.20 -9.70
CA VAL A 340 -7.37 2.33 -8.91
C VAL A 340 -7.02 2.13 -7.43
N PHE A 341 -7.19 0.92 -6.90
CA PHE A 341 -6.86 0.58 -5.52
C PHE A 341 -5.38 0.76 -5.19
N GLU A 342 -4.46 0.49 -6.12
CA GLU A 342 -3.03 0.83 -5.95
C GLU A 342 -2.83 2.34 -5.69
N GLN A 343 -3.59 3.19 -6.37
CA GLN A 343 -3.56 4.64 -6.13
C GLN A 343 -4.23 5.00 -4.79
N GLU A 344 -5.31 4.32 -4.42
CA GLU A 344 -5.97 4.50 -3.12
C GLU A 344 -5.04 4.24 -1.93
N CYS A 345 -4.24 3.17 -2.03
CA CYS A 345 -3.25 2.79 -1.02
C CYS A 345 -2.20 3.89 -0.77
N ILE A 346 -2.02 4.82 -1.70
CA ILE A 346 -1.10 5.96 -1.58
C ILE A 346 -1.87 7.23 -1.18
N ALA A 347 -2.99 7.51 -1.86
CA ALA A 347 -3.74 8.75 -1.70
C ALA A 347 -4.29 8.91 -0.28
N TYR A 348 -4.84 7.84 0.30
CA TYR A 348 -5.49 7.93 1.61
C TYR A 348 -4.51 8.22 2.74
N PRO A 349 -3.41 7.46 2.91
CA PRO A 349 -2.40 7.78 3.92
C PRO A 349 -1.79 9.17 3.73
N GLN A 350 -1.61 9.62 2.48
CA GLN A 350 -1.15 10.98 2.17
C GLN A 350 -2.11 12.04 2.73
N ALA A 351 -3.41 11.89 2.50
CA ALA A 351 -4.42 12.82 3.02
C ALA A 351 -4.48 12.84 4.56
N ILE A 352 -4.42 11.65 5.19
CA ILE A 352 -4.38 11.54 6.65
C ILE A 352 -3.13 12.22 7.21
N LYS A 353 -1.97 12.04 6.56
CA LYS A 353 -0.71 12.69 6.95
C LYS A 353 -0.82 14.22 6.89
N LEU A 354 -1.36 14.76 5.81
CA LEU A 354 -1.57 16.22 5.68
C LEU A 354 -2.49 16.76 6.78
N PHE A 355 -3.53 16.00 7.16
CA PHE A 355 -4.39 16.34 8.28
C PHE A 355 -3.64 16.32 9.63
N ALA A 356 -2.90 15.23 9.89
CA ALA A 356 -2.12 15.07 11.13
C ALA A 356 -1.03 16.14 11.30
N GLU A 357 -0.47 16.63 10.18
CA GLU A 357 0.49 17.73 10.16
C GLU A 357 -0.17 19.12 10.34
N GLY A 358 -1.51 19.20 10.32
CA GLY A 358 -2.25 20.45 10.41
C GLY A 358 -2.16 21.30 9.14
N ARG A 359 -1.90 20.66 7.99
CA ARG A 359 -1.61 21.35 6.72
C ARG A 359 -2.82 21.54 5.82
N LEU A 360 -4.01 21.11 6.24
CA LEU A 360 -5.23 21.25 5.45
C LEU A 360 -6.06 22.43 5.95
N ARG A 361 -6.32 23.40 5.08
CA ARG A 361 -7.26 24.50 5.35
C ARG A 361 -8.35 24.52 4.29
N VAL A 362 -9.61 24.54 4.71
CA VAL A 362 -10.74 24.72 3.77
C VAL A 362 -11.02 26.20 3.59
N GLN A 363 -10.94 26.70 2.36
CA GLN A 363 -11.26 28.07 1.95
C GLN A 363 -12.17 28.00 0.72
N ASP A 364 -13.32 28.66 0.77
CA ASP A 364 -14.29 28.74 -0.33
C ASP A 364 -14.65 27.37 -0.93
N GLY A 365 -14.84 26.36 -0.07
CA GLY A 365 -15.17 24.99 -0.46
C GLY A 365 -14.00 24.18 -1.05
N LYS A 366 -12.78 24.72 -1.07
CA LYS A 366 -11.57 24.07 -1.57
C LYS A 366 -10.56 23.82 -0.45
N VAL A 367 -9.79 22.76 -0.55
CA VAL A 367 -8.69 22.50 0.37
C VAL A 367 -7.44 23.19 -0.16
N VAL A 368 -6.83 24.01 0.68
CA VAL A 368 -5.50 24.59 0.48
C VAL A 368 -4.53 23.83 1.38
N VAL A 369 -3.50 23.26 0.77
CA VAL A 369 -2.39 22.66 1.52
C VAL A 369 -1.41 23.77 1.87
N ILE A 370 -1.23 24.02 3.16
CA ILE A 370 -0.28 25.03 3.63
C ILE A 370 1.10 24.42 3.87
N ASP A 371 2.14 25.21 3.59
CA ASP A 371 3.51 24.85 3.92
C ASP A 371 3.77 24.95 5.42
N SER A 372 4.70 24.14 5.89
CA SER A 372 5.09 24.00 7.30
C SER A 372 6.08 25.06 7.75
#